data_AF-A0A535GLG4-F1
#
_entry.id   AF-A0A535GLG4-F1
#
_cell.length_a   1.000
_cell.length_b   1.000
_cell.length_c   1.000
_cell.angle_alpha   90.00
_cell.angle_beta   90.00
_cell.angle_gamma   90.00
#
_symmetry.space_group_name_H-M   'P 1'
#
loop_
_entity.id
_entity.type
_entity.pdbx_description
1 polymer ?
#
loop_
_entity_poly.entity_id
_entity_poly.type
_entity_poly.pdbx_seq_one_letter_code
_entity_poly.pdbx_strand_id
1 'polypeptide(L)'
;MIERQQIEATKGEKVQAKFDELADAEAAVERLKAAGFNEDTITLTTHGGHTEPDGTFVRGGIEVVVLADARADDAERILAQKRDKAD
;
A
#
# COMPACT_ATOMS: atom_id res chain seq x y z
N MET A 1 7.46 4.41 0.38
CA MET A 1 6.81 5.69 0.83
C MET A 1 5.41 5.34 1.30
N ILE A 2 4.97 5.87 2.44
CA ILE A 2 3.61 5.68 2.96
C ILE A 2 2.91 7.04 2.97
N GLU A 3 1.68 7.07 2.48
CA GLU A 3 0.83 8.26 2.42
C GLU A 3 -0.51 7.97 3.11
N ARG A 4 -0.94 8.89 3.99
CA ARG A 4 -2.25 8.84 4.64
C ARG A 4 -3.16 9.88 4.00
N GLN A 5 -4.37 9.49 3.65
CA GLN A 5 -5.39 10.39 3.12
C GLN A 5 -6.71 10.19 3.89
N GLN A 6 -7.31 11.29 4.34
CA GLN A 6 -8.65 11.26 4.93
C GLN A 6 -9.70 11.32 3.81
N ILE A 7 -10.65 10.39 3.81
CA ILE A 7 -11.78 10.39 2.88
C ILE A 7 -12.95 11.12 3.54
N GLU A 8 -13.20 12.37 3.14
CA GLU A 8 -14.25 13.21 3.72
C GLU A 8 -15.66 12.63 3.54
N ALA A 9 -15.91 11.89 2.45
CA ALA A 9 -17.22 11.34 2.12
C ALA A 9 -17.67 10.22 3.07
N THR A 10 -16.74 9.44 3.61
CA THR A 10 -17.04 8.32 4.52
C THR A 10 -16.54 8.56 5.95
N LYS A 11 -15.79 9.65 6.18
CA LYS A 11 -14.96 9.87 7.38
C LYS A 11 -13.94 8.76 7.63
N GLY A 12 -13.67 7.92 6.63
CA GLY A 12 -12.68 6.86 6.71
C GLY A 12 -11.28 7.38 6.38
N GLU A 13 -10.26 6.75 6.93
CA GLU A 13 -8.87 7.01 6.59
C GLU A 13 -8.36 5.92 5.65
N LYS A 14 -7.66 6.36 4.61
CA LYS A 14 -6.96 5.51 3.65
C LYS A 14 -5.47 5.58 3.95
N VAL A 15 -4.82 4.43 4.01
CA VAL A 15 -3.37 4.33 4.08
C VAL A 15 -2.86 3.67 2.81
N GLN A 16 -1.84 4.27 2.21
CA GLN A 16 -1.27 3.84 0.95
C GLN A 16 0.24 3.65 1.09
N ALA A 17 0.78 2.55 0.57
CA ALA A 17 2.21 2.30 0.53
C ALA A 17 2.69 1.89 -0.87
N LYS A 18 3.82 2.44 -1.28
CA LYS A 18 4.52 2.10 -2.53
C LYS A 18 5.63 1.09 -2.29
N PHE A 19 5.66 0.05 -3.13
CA PHE A 19 6.61 -1.06 -3.14
C PHE A 19 7.27 -1.20 -4.52
N ASP A 20 8.56 -1.56 -4.52
CA ASP A 20 9.34 -1.82 -5.73
C ASP A 20 9.23 -3.27 -6.23
N GLU A 21 8.85 -4.20 -5.35
CA GLU A 21 8.79 -5.65 -5.61
C GLU A 21 7.41 -6.20 -5.27
N LEU A 22 6.87 -7.05 -6.15
CA LEU A 22 5.53 -7.62 -5.97
C LEU A 22 5.46 -8.46 -4.69
N ALA A 23 6.49 -9.24 -4.41
CA ALA A 23 6.57 -10.08 -3.22
C ALA A 23 6.56 -9.28 -1.90
N ASP A 24 7.06 -8.04 -1.88
CA ASP A 24 6.96 -7.17 -0.71
C ASP A 24 5.54 -6.61 -0.53
N ALA A 25 4.89 -6.25 -1.64
CA ALA A 25 3.50 -5.80 -1.62
C ALA A 25 2.54 -6.92 -1.19
N GLU A 26 2.71 -8.14 -1.72
CA GLU A 26 1.93 -9.32 -1.33
C GLU A 26 2.13 -9.65 0.15
N ALA A 27 3.37 -9.62 0.64
CA ALA A 27 3.64 -9.84 2.06
C ALA A 27 2.98 -8.78 2.95
N ALA A 28 2.90 -7.52 2.50
CA ALA A 28 2.21 -6.47 3.23
C ALA A 28 0.69 -6.70 3.27
N VAL A 29 0.10 -7.13 2.14
CA VAL A 29 -1.32 -7.52 2.08
C VAL A 29 -1.63 -8.67 3.03
N GLU A 30 -0.79 -9.71 3.06
CA GLU A 30 -0.97 -10.85 3.95
C GLU A 30 -0.86 -10.45 5.43
N ARG A 31 0.03 -9.52 5.78
CA ARG A 31 0.07 -8.95 7.15
C ARG A 31 -1.19 -8.17 7.50
N LEU A 32 -1.75 -7.40 6.57
CA LEU A 32 -3.01 -6.69 6.79
C LEU A 32 -4.15 -7.68 7.03
N LYS A 33 -4.25 -8.75 6.24
CA LYS A 33 -5.24 -9.82 6.45
C LYS A 33 -5.04 -10.51 7.80
N ALA A 34 -3.80 -10.84 8.17
CA ALA A 34 -3.49 -11.44 9.46
C ALA A 34 -3.84 -10.53 10.66
N ALA A 35 -3.77 -9.21 10.47
CA ALA A 35 -4.21 -8.22 11.45
C ALA A 35 -5.73 -7.97 11.44
N GLY A 36 -6.49 -8.70 10.61
CA GLY A 36 -7.95 -8.66 10.55
C GLY A 36 -8.51 -7.50 9.72
N PHE A 37 -7.74 -6.92 8.80
CA PHE A 37 -8.30 -6.04 7.76
C PHE A 37 -9.08 -6.88 6.75
N ASN A 38 -10.22 -6.35 6.27
CA ASN A 38 -11.03 -7.06 5.28
C ASN A 38 -10.33 -7.02 3.91
N GLU A 39 -10.38 -8.13 3.17
CA GLU A 39 -9.81 -8.20 1.83
C GLU A 39 -10.49 -7.21 0.88
N ASP A 40 -11.80 -6.98 1.03
CA ASP A 40 -12.55 -5.99 0.23
C ASP A 40 -12.07 -4.55 0.43
N THR A 41 -11.40 -4.25 1.56
CA THR A 41 -10.90 -2.91 1.87
C THR A 41 -9.44 -2.72 1.47
N ILE A 42 -8.79 -3.78 0.97
CA ILE A 42 -7.40 -3.79 0.54
C ILE A 42 -7.36 -3.84 -0.99
N THR A 43 -6.66 -2.88 -1.59
CA THR A 43 -6.43 -2.84 -3.04
C THR A 43 -4.94 -2.92 -3.31
N LEU A 44 -4.55 -3.80 -4.22
CA LEU A 44 -3.20 -3.89 -4.76
C LEU A 44 -3.24 -3.48 -6.24
N THR A 45 -2.50 -2.44 -6.58
CA THR A 45 -2.43 -1.88 -7.94
C THR A 45 -1.00 -1.92 -8.44
N THR A 46 -0.79 -2.47 -9.63
CA THR A 46 0.53 -2.44 -10.29
C THR A 46 0.54 -1.38 -11.37
N HIS A 47 1.48 -0.45 -11.29
CA HIS A 47 1.72 0.56 -12.31
C HIS A 47 2.91 0.16 -13.17
N GLY A 48 2.70 0.04 -14.48
CA GLY A 48 3.78 -0.10 -15.45
C GLY A 48 4.65 1.16 -15.48
N GLY A 49 5.95 0.99 -15.76
CA GLY A 49 6.82 2.16 -15.97
C GLY A 49 6.38 2.94 -17.21
N HIS A 50 6.51 4.26 -17.17
CA HIS A 50 6.23 5.12 -18.31
C HIS A 50 7.31 6.18 -18.46
N THR A 51 7.43 6.72 -19.68
CA THR A 51 8.29 7.87 -19.95
C THR A 51 7.42 9.12 -19.95
N GLU A 52 7.83 10.15 -19.23
CA GLU A 52 7.20 11.46 -19.24
C GLU A 52 7.46 12.18 -20.57
N PRO A 53 6.63 13.20 -20.94
CA PRO A 53 6.79 13.93 -22.19
C PRO A 53 8.15 14.65 -22.34
N ASP A 54 8.84 14.96 -21.23
CA ASP A 54 10.19 15.56 -21.24
C ASP A 54 11.31 14.53 -21.46
N GLY A 55 10.96 13.23 -21.55
CA GLY A 55 11.91 12.14 -21.76
C GLY A 55 12.38 11.45 -20.47
N THR A 56 11.92 11.90 -19.30
CA THR A 56 12.25 11.26 -18.02
C THR A 56 11.55 9.90 -17.89
N PHE A 57 12.31 8.84 -17.59
CA PHE A 57 11.72 7.53 -17.32
C PHE A 57 11.28 7.43 -15.85
N VAL A 58 9.99 7.21 -15.65
CA VAL A 58 9.38 6.92 -14.35
C VAL A 58 9.25 5.41 -14.21
N ARG A 59 10.03 4.85 -13.27
CA ARG A 59 9.92 3.43 -12.91
C ARG A 59 8.50 3.15 -12.41
N GLY A 60 7.92 2.06 -12.90
CA GLY A 60 6.67 1.53 -12.37
C GLY A 60 6.82 1.11 -10.91
N GLY A 61 5.70 0.81 -10.26
CA GLY A 61 5.70 0.40 -8.87
C GLY A 61 4.39 -0.29 -8.50
N ILE A 62 4.39 -0.95 -7.35
CA ILE A 62 3.19 -1.54 -6.78
C ILE A 62 2.69 -0.66 -5.65
N GLU A 63 1.40 -0.39 -5.65
CA GLU A 63 0.71 0.34 -4.59
C GLU A 63 -0.22 -0.60 -3.84
N VAL A 64 -0.09 -0.62 -2.53
CA VAL A 64 -1.09 -1.22 -1.64
C VAL A 64 -1.84 -0.09 -0.96
N VAL A 65 -3.16 -0.14 -1.05
CA VAL A 65 -4.08 0.81 -0.45
C VAL A 65 -5.00 0.04 0.48
N VAL A 66 -5.19 0.54 1.70
CA VAL A 66 -6.15 -0.01 2.65
C VAL A 66 -7.06 1.09 3.19
N LEU A 67 -8.36 0.86 3.14
CA LEU A 67 -9.34 1.65 3.89
C LEU A 67 -9.31 1.15 5.34
N ALA A 68 -8.71 1.97 6.21
CA ALA A 68 -8.40 1.61 7.58
C ALA A 68 -9.32 2.30 8.60
N ASP A 69 -10.04 3.37 8.21
CA ASP A 69 -10.90 4.14 9.12
C ASP A 69 -10.16 4.43 10.44
N ALA A 70 -10.72 4.10 11.61
CA ALA A 70 -10.10 4.31 12.91
C ALA A 70 -8.80 3.51 13.16
N ARG A 71 -8.44 2.58 12.27
CA ARG A 71 -7.23 1.74 12.35
C ARG A 71 -6.09 2.24 11.45
N ALA A 72 -6.11 3.49 10.99
CA ALA A 72 -5.08 4.05 10.11
C ALA A 72 -3.66 3.90 10.67
N ASP A 73 -3.48 4.08 11.99
CA ASP A 73 -2.16 3.95 12.61
C ASP A 73 -1.63 2.50 12.59
N ASP A 74 -2.52 1.53 12.81
CA ASP A 74 -2.19 0.11 12.74
C ASP A 74 -1.86 -0.31 11.29
N ALA A 75 -2.64 0.17 10.33
CA ALA A 75 -2.38 -0.04 8.90
C ALA A 75 -1.03 0.54 8.46
N GLU A 76 -0.70 1.77 8.87
CA GLU A 76 0.62 2.34 8.59
C GLU A 76 1.73 1.51 9.21
N ARG A 77 1.58 1.11 10.48
CA ARG A 77 2.58 0.29 11.17
C ARG A 77 2.80 -1.05 10.47
N ILE A 78 1.75 -1.67 9.93
CA ILE A 78 1.85 -2.91 9.17
C ILE A 78 2.53 -2.68 7.82
N LEU A 79 2.14 -1.63 7.09
CA LEU A 79 2.71 -1.29 5.79
C LEU A 79 4.17 -0.80 5.86
N ALA A 80 4.59 -0.28 7.01
CA ALA A 80 5.97 0.11 7.29
C ALA A 80 6.89 -1.09 7.58
N GLN A 81 6.35 -2.27 7.86
CA GLN A 81 7.15 -3.46 8.10
C GLN A 81 7.78 -3.94 6.80
N LYS A 82 9.11 -4.04 6.79
CA LYS A 82 9.84 -4.71 5.71
C LYS A 82 9.50 -6.20 5.72
N ARG A 83 9.57 -6.84 4.55
CA ARG A 83 9.52 -8.31 4.50
C ARG A 83 10.64 -8.85 5.38
N ASP A 84 10.26 -9.62 6.40
CA ASP A 84 11.22 -10.41 7.16
C ASP A 84 11.89 -11.33 6.15
N LYS A 85 13.19 -11.12 5.91
CA LYS A 85 13.96 -12.02 5.06
C LYS A 85 14.05 -13.33 5.84
N ALA A 86 13.17 -14.27 5.53
CA ALA A 86 13.42 -15.66 5.86
C ALA A 86 14.73 -16.04 5.15
N ASP A 87 15.76 -16.23 5.97
CA ASP A 87 17.06 -16.82 5.61
C ASP A 87 16.87 -18.26 5.09
#